data_AF-A0ABD7ZCQ3-F1
#
_entry.id   AF-A0ABD7ZCQ3-F1
#
_cell.length_a   1.000
_cell.length_b   1.000
_cell.length_c   1.000
_cell.angle_alpha   90.00
_cell.angle_beta   90.00
_cell.angle_gamma   90.00
#
_symmetry.space_group_name_H-M   'P 1'
#
loop_
_entity.id
_entity.type
_entity.pdbx_description
1 polymer ?
#
loop_
_entity_poly.entity_id
_entity_poly.type
_entity_poly.pdbx_seq_one_letter_code
_entity_poly.pdbx_strand_id
1 'polypeptide(L)'
;MRVFQRHSSGIILNAIKSYDELTDEEKAAMRLEYGTSKEDYATYQIRRNKHNEIRQVTGYEYSEKRKAEIEAQSSKPSIVDAMNVLYGKGKQKSEAVSKYREAVIDPKDVESVLNPVRHGNLLDTYLEEQGTTRYQVSKKGDIASMTLSNAAKKARAIEISTRVILAIAKALQKKPGEVLDGLILTEVHLDEKGQRI
;
A
#
# COMPACT_ATOMS: atom_id res chain seq x y z
N MET A 1 3.86 -38.73 -17.75
CA MET A 1 4.15 -37.92 -18.95
C MET A 1 2.90 -37.56 -19.76
N ARG A 2 2.73 -36.29 -20.13
CA ARG A 2 1.68 -35.78 -21.05
C ARG A 2 2.30 -35.11 -22.27
N VAL A 3 1.94 -35.54 -23.49
CA VAL A 3 2.50 -35.00 -24.74
C VAL A 3 1.53 -34.01 -25.37
N PHE A 4 2.00 -32.81 -25.73
CA PHE A 4 1.20 -31.76 -26.37
C PHE A 4 1.43 -31.67 -27.87
N GLN A 5 2.64 -31.97 -28.32
CA GLN A 5 2.99 -31.83 -29.73
C GLN A 5 4.00 -32.89 -30.17
N ARG A 6 3.71 -33.49 -31.33
CA ARG A 6 4.56 -34.49 -31.97
C ARG A 6 4.84 -34.06 -33.41
N HIS A 7 6.06 -34.27 -33.87
CA HIS A 7 6.41 -34.13 -35.28
C HIS A 7 5.90 -35.34 -36.07
N SER A 8 5.71 -35.19 -37.37
CA SER A 8 5.30 -36.29 -38.27
C SER A 8 6.27 -37.47 -38.26
N SER A 9 7.53 -37.24 -37.90
CA SER A 9 8.57 -38.28 -37.72
C SER A 9 8.50 -39.01 -36.37
N GLY A 10 7.52 -38.72 -35.51
CA GLY A 10 7.35 -39.38 -34.21
C GLY A 10 8.14 -38.75 -33.05
N ILE A 11 8.95 -37.72 -33.31
CA ILE A 11 9.69 -36.96 -32.28
C ILE A 11 8.71 -36.12 -31.45
N ILE A 12 8.86 -36.19 -30.12
CA ILE A 12 8.07 -35.39 -29.19
C ILE A 12 8.67 -33.99 -29.12
N LEU A 13 7.91 -32.99 -29.60
CA LEU A 13 8.35 -31.60 -29.63
C LEU A 13 8.01 -30.87 -28.32
N ASN A 14 6.91 -31.24 -27.68
CA ASN A 14 6.46 -30.63 -26.43
C ASN A 14 5.81 -31.67 -25.53
N ALA A 15 6.36 -31.83 -24.33
CA ALA A 15 5.82 -32.72 -23.30
C ALA A 15 5.94 -32.13 -21.92
N ILE A 16 5.08 -32.60 -21.02
CA ILE A 16 5.14 -32.37 -19.59
C ILE A 16 5.51 -33.67 -18.92
N LYS A 17 6.51 -33.60 -18.04
CA LYS A 17 7.02 -34.73 -17.25
C LYS A 17 7.11 -34.35 -15.78
N SER A 18 7.04 -35.33 -14.88
CA SER A 18 7.46 -35.14 -13.49
C SER A 18 8.99 -35.10 -13.39
N TYR A 19 9.53 -34.68 -12.24
CA TYR A 19 10.98 -34.62 -12.04
C TYR A 19 11.68 -35.98 -12.22
N ASP A 20 11.04 -37.06 -11.79
CA ASP A 20 11.58 -38.43 -11.89
C ASP A 20 11.57 -38.96 -13.33
N GLU A 21 10.68 -38.43 -14.18
CA GLU A 21 10.59 -38.78 -15.60
C GLU A 21 11.59 -38.00 -16.47
N LEU A 22 12.32 -37.02 -15.90
CA LEU A 22 13.34 -36.25 -16.61
C LEU A 22 14.64 -37.05 -16.76
N THR A 23 15.20 -37.04 -17.97
CA THR A 23 16.55 -37.58 -18.20
C THR A 23 17.62 -36.63 -17.64
N ASP A 24 18.84 -37.12 -17.44
CA ASP A 24 19.93 -36.30 -16.90
C ASP A 24 20.28 -35.12 -17.82
N GLU A 25 20.16 -35.30 -19.14
CA GLU A 25 20.28 -34.24 -20.14
C GLU A 25 19.20 -33.15 -19.98
N GLU A 26 17.96 -33.56 -19.68
CA GLU A 26 16.84 -32.63 -19.47
C GLU A 26 16.99 -31.86 -18.15
N LYS A 27 17.52 -32.52 -17.10
CA LYS A 27 17.84 -31.88 -15.82
C LYS A 27 18.97 -30.85 -15.99
N ALA A 28 20.01 -31.17 -16.75
CA ALA A 28 21.12 -30.25 -17.03
C ALA A 28 20.69 -29.03 -17.87
N ALA A 29 19.69 -29.20 -18.75
CA ALA A 29 19.13 -28.12 -19.57
C ALA A 29 18.04 -27.29 -18.85
N MET A 30 17.75 -27.59 -17.59
CA MET A 30 16.71 -26.92 -16.82
C MET A 30 17.06 -25.47 -16.53
N ARG A 31 16.15 -24.56 -16.86
CA ARG A 31 16.24 -23.14 -16.54
C ARG A 31 15.06 -22.77 -15.67
N LEU A 32 15.33 -22.65 -14.37
CA LEU A 32 14.38 -22.14 -13.40
C LEU A 32 14.46 -20.62 -13.34
N GLU A 33 13.34 -20.00 -12.97
CA GLU A 33 13.29 -18.56 -12.75
C GLU A 33 14.12 -18.19 -11.51
N TYR A 34 14.63 -16.96 -11.49
CA TYR A 34 15.44 -16.49 -10.37
C TYR A 34 14.60 -16.51 -9.08
N GLY A 35 15.13 -17.17 -8.05
CA GLY A 35 14.46 -17.30 -6.76
C GLY A 35 13.47 -18.47 -6.65
N THR A 36 13.37 -19.34 -7.66
CA THR A 36 12.62 -20.61 -7.56
C THR A 36 13.55 -21.81 -7.54
N SER A 37 13.09 -22.87 -6.90
CA SER A 37 13.79 -24.14 -6.73
C SER A 37 13.06 -25.27 -7.47
N LYS A 38 13.74 -26.39 -7.66
CA LYS A 38 13.14 -27.60 -8.25
C LYS A 38 11.95 -28.16 -7.43
N GLU A 39 11.89 -27.84 -6.14
CA GLU A 39 10.84 -28.33 -5.23
C GLU A 39 9.54 -27.51 -5.36
N ASP A 40 9.65 -26.32 -5.96
CA ASP A 40 8.50 -25.45 -6.19
C ASP A 40 7.61 -25.96 -7.32
N TYR A 41 8.09 -26.89 -8.15
CA TYR A 41 7.38 -27.40 -9.32
C TYR A 41 7.09 -28.89 -9.21
N ALA A 42 5.83 -29.27 -9.44
CA ALA A 42 5.40 -30.66 -9.56
C ALA A 42 5.73 -31.23 -10.95
N THR A 43 5.62 -30.40 -12.00
CA THR A 43 5.82 -30.83 -13.38
C THR A 43 6.66 -29.84 -14.18
N TYR A 44 7.32 -30.36 -15.21
CA TYR A 44 8.27 -29.65 -16.04
C TYR A 44 7.87 -29.75 -17.50
N GLN A 45 7.87 -28.62 -18.19
CA GLN A 45 7.63 -28.56 -19.63
C GLN A 45 8.97 -28.68 -20.36
N ILE A 46 9.01 -29.62 -21.31
CA ILE A 46 10.17 -29.92 -22.13
C ILE A 46 9.81 -29.58 -23.57
N ARG A 47 10.61 -28.69 -24.17
CA ARG A 47 10.49 -28.32 -25.57
C ARG A 47 11.71 -28.81 -26.33
N ARG A 48 11.49 -29.55 -27.40
CA ARG A 48 12.52 -30.07 -28.30
C ARG A 48 12.30 -29.53 -29.72
N ASN A 49 13.37 -29.49 -30.50
CA ASN A 49 13.29 -29.18 -31.93
C ASN A 49 12.96 -30.44 -32.75
N LYS A 50 12.81 -30.25 -34.08
CA LYS A 50 12.53 -31.35 -35.03
C LYS A 50 13.71 -32.33 -35.18
N HIS A 51 14.89 -31.97 -34.68
CA HIS A 51 16.10 -32.81 -34.65
C HIS A 51 16.27 -33.52 -33.29
N ASN A 52 15.25 -33.49 -32.42
CA ASN A 52 15.24 -34.09 -31.09
C ASN A 52 16.20 -33.45 -30.06
N GLU A 53 16.73 -32.26 -30.34
CA GLU A 53 17.56 -31.50 -29.40
C GLU A 53 16.68 -30.70 -28.43
N ILE A 54 17.11 -30.63 -27.16
CA ILE A 54 16.40 -29.90 -26.10
C ILE A 54 16.59 -28.40 -26.31
N ARG A 55 15.48 -27.68 -26.50
CA ARG A 55 15.49 -26.21 -26.59
C ARG A 55 15.30 -25.55 -25.23
N GLN A 56 14.43 -26.11 -24.41
CA GLN A 56 14.05 -25.51 -23.13
C GLN A 56 13.42 -26.54 -22.20
N VAL A 57 13.83 -26.50 -20.94
CA VAL A 57 13.16 -27.21 -19.85
C VAL A 57 12.84 -26.18 -18.77
N THR A 58 11.55 -25.97 -18.49
CA THR A 58 11.05 -25.00 -17.50
C THR A 58 10.06 -25.65 -16.56
N GLY A 59 9.93 -25.12 -15.34
CA GLY A 59 8.82 -25.47 -14.46
C GLY A 59 7.47 -25.15 -15.12
N TYR A 60 6.48 -26.00 -14.93
CA TYR A 60 5.15 -25.84 -15.52
C TYR A 60 4.06 -25.68 -14.46
N GLU A 61 3.77 -26.73 -13.69
CA GLU A 61 2.84 -26.63 -12.56
C GLU A 61 3.59 -26.53 -11.25
N TYR A 62 3.16 -25.60 -10.41
CA TYR A 62 3.65 -25.49 -9.03
C TYR A 62 3.27 -26.72 -8.20
N SER A 63 4.13 -27.07 -7.26
CA SER A 63 3.83 -28.08 -6.23
C SER A 63 2.69 -27.60 -5.33
N GLU A 64 1.98 -28.54 -4.71
CA GLU A 64 0.89 -28.22 -3.77
C GLU A 64 1.38 -27.32 -2.62
N LYS A 65 2.62 -27.55 -2.16
CA LYS A 65 3.29 -26.70 -1.17
C LYS A 65 3.42 -25.26 -1.67
N ARG A 66 3.93 -25.07 -2.89
CA ARG A 66 4.11 -23.74 -3.48
C ARG A 66 2.78 -23.05 -3.79
N LYS A 67 1.77 -23.80 -4.22
CA LYS A 67 0.40 -23.27 -4.39
C LYS A 67 -0.16 -22.76 -3.06
N ALA A 68 -0.03 -23.54 -1.99
CA ALA A 68 -0.48 -23.15 -0.65
C ALA A 68 0.28 -21.91 -0.13
N GLU A 69 1.59 -21.80 -0.37
CA GLU A 69 2.37 -20.60 -0.05
C GLU A 69 1.89 -19.37 -0.82
N ILE A 70 1.65 -19.51 -2.13
CA ILE A 70 1.13 -18.42 -2.97
C ILE A 70 -0.25 -17.98 -2.49
N GLU A 71 -1.12 -18.91 -2.09
CA GLU A 71 -2.46 -18.61 -1.58
C GLU A 71 -2.41 -17.95 -0.19
N ALA A 72 -1.54 -18.43 0.69
CA ALA A 72 -1.27 -17.83 2.00
C ALA A 72 -0.62 -16.44 1.89
N GLN A 73 0.08 -16.15 0.79
CA GLN A 73 0.66 -14.84 0.53
C GLN A 73 -0.34 -13.89 -0.16
N SER A 74 -1.18 -14.41 -1.05
CA SER A 74 -2.25 -13.69 -1.75
C SER A 74 -3.37 -13.20 -0.80
N SER A 75 -3.60 -13.95 0.27
CA SER A 75 -4.53 -13.60 1.34
C SER A 75 -4.02 -12.48 2.25
N LYS A 76 -2.72 -12.18 2.26
CA LYS A 76 -2.17 -11.07 3.04
C LYS A 76 -2.43 -9.74 2.33
N PRO A 77 -2.70 -8.66 3.08
CA PRO A 77 -2.83 -7.33 2.50
C PRO A 77 -1.53 -6.89 1.82
N SER A 78 -1.63 -6.42 0.58
CA SER A 78 -0.50 -5.92 -0.21
C SER A 78 -0.49 -4.39 -0.34
N ILE A 79 0.61 -3.84 -0.87
CA ILE A 79 0.71 -2.40 -1.21
C ILE A 79 -0.36 -1.99 -2.23
N VAL A 80 -0.71 -2.89 -3.16
CA VAL A 80 -1.78 -2.64 -4.14
C VAL A 80 -3.14 -2.58 -3.45
N ASP A 81 -3.40 -3.48 -2.49
CA ASP A 81 -4.61 -3.42 -1.67
C ASP A 81 -4.65 -2.09 -0.89
N ALA A 82 -3.52 -1.65 -0.37
CA ALA A 82 -3.42 -0.37 0.34
C ALA A 82 -3.78 0.83 -0.55
N MET A 83 -3.29 0.83 -1.80
CA MET A 83 -3.68 1.83 -2.81
C MET A 83 -5.16 1.75 -3.18
N ASN A 84 -5.74 0.55 -3.21
CA ASN A 84 -7.17 0.37 -3.45
C ASN A 84 -8.05 0.82 -2.27
N VAL A 85 -7.59 0.69 -1.02
CA VAL A 85 -8.26 1.27 0.16
C VAL A 85 -8.34 2.79 0.02
N LEU A 86 -7.23 3.42 -0.36
CA LEU A 86 -7.08 4.88 -0.44
C LEU A 86 -7.77 5.49 -1.66
N TYR A 87 -7.46 4.98 -2.85
CA TYR A 87 -7.83 5.60 -4.12
C TYR A 87 -8.76 4.73 -4.97
N GLY A 88 -8.97 3.47 -4.57
CA GLY A 88 -9.83 2.55 -5.29
C GLY A 88 -11.30 2.94 -5.25
N LYS A 89 -12.07 2.42 -6.21
CA LYS A 89 -13.52 2.66 -6.33
C LYS A 89 -14.29 1.36 -6.45
N GLY A 90 -15.53 1.36 -5.96
CA GLY A 90 -16.45 0.22 -6.08
C GLY A 90 -15.87 -1.07 -5.50
N LYS A 91 -15.92 -2.14 -6.30
CA LYS A 91 -15.58 -3.51 -5.90
C LYS A 91 -14.12 -3.67 -5.42
N GLN A 92 -13.17 -2.97 -6.06
CA GLN A 92 -11.75 -3.07 -5.70
C GLN A 92 -11.45 -2.51 -4.31
N LYS A 93 -12.14 -1.42 -3.92
CA LYS A 93 -12.01 -0.83 -2.59
C LYS A 93 -12.63 -1.74 -1.53
N SER A 94 -13.81 -2.31 -1.79
CA SER A 94 -14.47 -3.21 -0.82
C SER A 94 -13.65 -4.47 -0.55
N GLU A 95 -13.09 -5.08 -1.60
CA GLU A 95 -12.26 -6.29 -1.46
C GLU A 95 -10.97 -6.00 -0.68
N ALA A 96 -10.30 -4.88 -0.96
CA ALA A 96 -9.12 -4.47 -0.23
C ALA A 96 -9.43 -4.18 1.25
N VAL A 97 -10.51 -3.46 1.55
CA VAL A 97 -10.95 -3.18 2.93
C VAL A 97 -11.24 -4.47 3.70
N SER A 98 -11.89 -5.45 3.07
CA SER A 98 -12.14 -6.75 3.71
C SER A 98 -10.86 -7.49 4.05
N LYS A 99 -9.87 -7.54 3.13
CA LYS A 99 -8.57 -8.16 3.39
C LYS A 99 -7.83 -7.52 4.58
N TYR A 100 -7.85 -6.20 4.69
CA TYR A 100 -7.23 -5.51 5.84
C TYR A 100 -7.96 -5.80 7.16
N ARG A 101 -9.29 -5.86 7.14
CA ARG A 101 -10.08 -6.22 8.33
C ARG A 101 -9.87 -7.67 8.76
N GLU A 102 -9.79 -8.59 7.82
CA GLU A 102 -9.45 -10.00 8.08
C GLU A 102 -8.05 -10.15 8.67
N ALA A 103 -7.12 -9.28 8.29
CA ALA A 103 -5.79 -9.18 8.88
C ALA A 103 -5.75 -8.42 10.22
N VAL A 104 -6.89 -7.99 10.78
CA VAL A 104 -7.01 -7.21 12.03
C VAL A 104 -6.27 -5.87 11.95
N ILE A 105 -6.20 -5.27 10.76
CA ILE A 105 -5.64 -3.93 10.53
C ILE A 105 -6.80 -3.00 10.20
N ASP A 106 -6.97 -1.91 10.96
CA ASP A 106 -7.99 -0.92 10.63
C ASP A 106 -7.61 -0.23 9.30
N PRO A 107 -8.50 -0.20 8.29
CA PRO A 107 -8.26 0.56 7.06
C PRO A 107 -7.87 2.04 7.30
N LYS A 108 -8.26 2.62 8.44
CA LYS A 108 -7.85 3.97 8.84
C LYS A 108 -6.36 4.07 9.18
N ASP A 109 -5.77 3.01 9.72
CA ASP A 109 -4.33 2.96 9.99
C ASP A 109 -3.55 2.89 8.67
N VAL A 110 -4.06 2.16 7.68
CA VAL A 110 -3.51 2.12 6.31
C VAL A 110 -3.52 3.50 5.66
N GLU A 111 -4.61 4.24 5.86
CA GLU A 111 -4.73 5.63 5.42
C GLU A 111 -3.69 6.53 6.08
N SER A 112 -3.44 6.35 7.39
CA SER A 112 -2.43 7.12 8.14
C SER A 112 -0.98 6.85 7.70
N VAL A 113 -0.66 5.63 7.29
CA VAL A 113 0.71 5.21 6.95
C VAL A 113 1.11 5.63 5.53
N LEU A 114 0.19 5.54 4.56
CA LEU A 114 0.49 5.73 3.14
C LEU A 114 0.05 7.08 2.59
N ASN A 115 -0.91 7.72 3.24
CA ASN A 115 -1.23 9.11 3.00
C ASN A 115 -0.78 9.93 4.23
N PRO A 116 0.51 10.33 4.32
CA PRO A 116 1.01 11.12 5.45
C PRO A 116 0.34 12.50 5.57
N VAL A 117 -0.63 12.84 4.70
CA VAL A 117 -1.35 14.11 4.72
C VAL A 117 -2.50 14.02 5.72
N ARG A 118 -2.16 14.20 7.00
CA ARG A 118 -2.68 15.23 7.94
C ARG A 118 -2.34 14.83 9.37
N HIS A 119 -1.06 14.82 9.75
CA HIS A 119 -0.76 15.68 10.89
C HIS A 119 -0.89 17.08 10.33
N GLY A 120 -2.10 17.62 10.42
CA GLY A 120 -2.26 19.05 10.22
C GLY A 120 -1.17 19.68 11.08
N ASN A 121 -0.40 20.59 10.50
CA ASN A 121 0.36 21.53 11.32
C ASN A 121 -0.53 21.99 12.50
N LEU A 122 0.09 22.41 13.61
CA LEU A 122 -0.61 22.73 14.85
C LEU A 122 -1.96 23.43 14.65
N LEU A 123 -1.98 24.43 13.77
CA LEU A 123 -3.18 25.19 13.42
C LEU A 123 -4.27 24.35 12.73
N ASP A 124 -3.92 23.57 11.71
CA ASP A 124 -4.88 22.71 11.00
C ASP A 124 -5.49 21.65 11.94
N THR A 125 -4.66 21.02 12.79
CA THR A 125 -5.15 20.03 13.77
C THR A 125 -6.13 20.67 14.75
N TYR A 126 -5.77 21.83 15.31
CA TYR A 126 -6.67 22.55 16.21
C TYR A 126 -7.98 22.94 15.51
N LEU A 127 -7.94 23.44 14.28
CA LEU A 127 -9.16 23.83 13.56
C LEU A 127 -10.06 22.63 13.24
N GLU A 128 -9.49 21.47 12.94
CA GLU A 128 -10.23 20.22 12.73
C GLU A 128 -10.91 19.73 14.01
N GLU A 129 -10.23 19.80 15.16
CA GLU A 129 -10.83 19.50 16.48
C GLU A 129 -12.02 20.42 16.79
N GLN A 130 -11.99 21.66 16.29
CA GLN A 130 -13.09 22.62 16.40
C GLN A 130 -14.14 22.50 15.28
N GLY A 131 -14.01 21.51 14.39
CA GLY A 131 -14.96 21.27 13.29
C GLY A 131 -14.96 22.38 12.23
N THR A 132 -13.87 23.13 12.08
CA THR A 132 -13.76 24.23 11.13
C THR A 132 -12.55 24.06 10.19
N THR A 133 -12.39 24.98 9.24
CA THR A 133 -11.27 25.00 8.30
C THR A 133 -10.68 26.39 8.16
N ARG A 134 -9.41 26.51 7.73
CA ARG A 134 -8.79 27.81 7.41
C ARG A 134 -9.62 28.65 6.43
N TYR A 135 -10.30 28.01 5.48
CA TYR A 135 -11.19 28.71 4.56
C TYR A 135 -12.36 29.38 5.30
N GLN A 136 -13.03 28.65 6.20
CA GLN A 136 -14.12 29.18 7.00
C GLN A 136 -13.64 30.28 7.95
N VAL A 137 -12.45 30.13 8.55
CA VAL A 137 -11.81 31.17 9.37
C VAL A 137 -11.49 32.41 8.53
N SER A 138 -10.97 32.25 7.30
CA SER A 138 -10.70 33.38 6.40
C SER A 138 -11.98 34.16 6.09
N LYS A 139 -13.08 33.47 5.83
CA LYS A 139 -14.38 34.07 5.50
C LYS A 139 -15.06 34.74 6.69
N LYS A 140 -15.05 34.13 7.88
CA LYS A 140 -15.75 34.64 9.08
C LYS A 140 -14.88 35.57 9.93
N GLY A 141 -13.59 35.27 10.02
CA GLY A 141 -12.60 35.94 10.84
C GLY A 141 -11.98 37.19 10.22
N ASP A 142 -12.33 37.51 8.97
CA ASP A 142 -11.83 38.69 8.23
C ASP A 142 -10.29 38.72 8.15
N ILE A 143 -9.72 37.62 7.65
CA ILE A 143 -8.28 37.46 7.48
C ILE A 143 -7.97 36.81 6.13
N ALA A 144 -6.89 37.25 5.48
CA ALA A 144 -6.47 36.70 4.21
C ALA A 144 -6.06 35.23 4.35
N SER A 145 -6.50 34.39 3.40
CA SER A 145 -6.15 32.97 3.34
C SER A 145 -4.63 32.74 3.38
N MET A 146 -3.85 33.60 2.72
CA MET A 146 -2.38 33.53 2.72
C MET A 146 -1.78 33.72 4.12
N THR A 147 -2.38 34.57 4.96
CA THR A 147 -1.93 34.77 6.34
C THR A 147 -2.17 33.52 7.20
N LEU A 148 -3.33 32.87 7.03
CA LEU A 148 -3.60 31.59 7.69
C LEU A 148 -2.68 30.48 7.19
N SER A 149 -2.35 30.47 5.90
CA SER A 149 -1.37 29.52 5.34
C SER A 149 0.05 29.73 5.85
N ASN A 150 0.43 30.97 6.18
CA ASN A 150 1.73 31.23 6.83
C ASN A 150 1.71 30.88 8.31
N ALA A 151 0.58 31.11 9.00
CA ALA A 151 0.39 30.70 10.39
C ALA A 151 0.40 29.17 10.55
N ALA A 152 -0.15 28.45 9.57
CA ALA A 152 -0.09 26.99 9.48
C ALA A 152 1.34 26.44 9.36
N LYS A 153 2.35 27.25 9.04
CA LYS A 153 3.75 26.77 9.01
C LYS A 153 4.43 26.86 10.38
N LYS A 154 3.74 27.39 11.40
CA LYS A 154 4.29 27.56 12.75
C LYS A 154 4.19 26.25 13.52
N ALA A 155 5.29 25.90 14.19
CA ALA A 155 5.36 24.66 14.96
C ALA A 155 4.77 24.83 16.36
N ARG A 156 4.80 26.07 16.89
CA ARG A 156 4.38 26.37 18.27
C ARG A 156 3.26 27.38 18.32
N ALA A 157 2.38 27.25 19.31
CA ALA A 157 1.26 28.15 19.54
C ALA A 157 1.75 29.59 19.75
N ILE A 158 2.88 29.76 20.44
CA ILE A 158 3.49 31.07 20.70
C ILE A 158 3.99 31.80 19.44
N GLU A 159 4.23 31.07 18.36
CA GLU A 159 4.68 31.65 17.08
C GLU A 159 3.50 32.13 16.21
N ILE A 160 2.27 31.77 16.58
CA ILE A 160 1.05 32.22 15.91
C ILE A 160 0.76 33.64 16.36
N SER A 161 0.71 34.56 15.39
CA SER A 161 0.45 35.97 15.68
C SER A 161 -0.93 36.20 16.33
N THR A 162 -1.01 37.17 17.23
CA THR A 162 -2.26 37.59 17.91
C THR A 162 -3.39 37.88 16.93
N ARG A 163 -3.07 38.45 15.76
CA ARG A 163 -4.06 38.74 14.71
C ARG A 163 -4.76 37.47 14.19
N VAL A 164 -4.01 36.38 14.05
CA VAL A 164 -4.57 35.09 13.62
C VAL A 164 -5.44 34.50 14.71
N ILE A 165 -4.99 34.55 15.97
CA ILE A 165 -5.76 34.08 17.13
C ILE A 165 -7.10 34.84 17.23
N LEU A 166 -7.08 36.17 17.07
CA LEU A 166 -8.29 36.99 17.06
C LEU A 166 -9.25 36.63 15.92
N ALA A 167 -8.73 36.37 14.71
CA ALA A 167 -9.55 35.97 13.57
C ALA A 167 -10.22 34.61 13.79
N ILE A 168 -9.49 33.65 14.38
CA ILE A 168 -10.02 32.33 14.75
C ILE A 168 -11.08 32.48 15.85
N ALA A 169 -10.80 33.26 16.89
CA ALA A 169 -11.72 33.55 17.98
C ALA A 169 -13.05 34.13 17.46
N LYS A 170 -12.96 35.09 16.53
CA LYS A 170 -14.13 35.66 15.86
C LYS A 170 -14.90 34.62 15.04
N ALA A 171 -14.20 33.76 14.30
CA ALA A 171 -14.82 32.71 13.48
C ALA A 171 -15.52 31.62 14.31
N LEU A 172 -14.98 31.31 15.49
CA LEU A 172 -15.49 30.29 16.41
C LEU A 172 -16.41 30.85 17.51
N GLN A 173 -16.59 32.17 17.58
CA GLN A 173 -17.31 32.84 18.67
C GLN A 173 -16.77 32.49 20.06
N LYS A 174 -15.44 32.37 20.18
CA LYS A 174 -14.72 32.08 21.42
C LYS A 174 -13.90 33.28 21.88
N LYS A 175 -13.44 33.25 23.14
CA LYS A 175 -12.48 34.26 23.60
C LYS A 175 -11.08 33.97 23.01
N PRO A 176 -10.28 34.99 22.70
CA PRO A 176 -8.92 34.78 22.19
C PRO A 176 -8.03 33.95 23.12
N GLY A 177 -8.21 34.10 24.44
CA GLY A 177 -7.53 33.27 25.45
C GLY A 177 -7.86 31.79 25.31
N GLU A 178 -9.15 31.44 25.17
CA GLU A 178 -9.59 30.05 24.99
C GLU A 178 -9.04 29.42 23.70
N VAL A 179 -8.86 30.22 22.65
CA VAL A 179 -8.22 29.76 21.41
C VAL A 179 -6.73 29.51 21.60
N LEU A 180 -6.04 30.39 22.32
CA LEU A 180 -4.62 30.20 22.65
C LEU A 180 -4.42 28.97 23.53
N ASP A 181 -5.23 28.81 24.57
CA ASP A 181 -5.19 27.66 25.47
C ASP A 181 -5.43 26.36 24.70
N GLY A 182 -6.42 26.35 23.79
CA GLY A 182 -6.69 25.23 22.90
C GLY A 182 -5.50 24.89 21.99
N LEU A 183 -4.87 25.89 21.38
CA LEU A 183 -3.67 25.69 20.56
C LEU A 183 -2.50 25.12 21.37
N ILE A 184 -2.29 25.57 22.61
CA ILE A 184 -1.24 25.04 23.49
C ILE A 184 -1.54 23.57 23.85
N LEU A 185 -2.79 23.22 24.13
CA LEU A 185 -3.18 21.85 24.42
C LEU A 185 -2.97 20.93 23.21
N THR A 186 -3.35 21.38 22.00
CA THR A 186 -3.09 20.64 20.77
C THR A 186 -1.58 20.48 20.53
N GLU A 187 -0.76 21.49 20.86
CA GLU A 187 0.71 21.40 20.78
C GLU A 187 1.26 20.28 21.69
N VAL A 188 0.83 20.24 22.95
CA VAL A 188 1.25 19.19 23.89
C VAL A 188 0.86 17.80 23.41
N HIS A 189 -0.37 17.63 22.89
CA HIS A 189 -0.81 16.34 22.36
C HIS A 189 0.00 15.87 21.14
N LEU A 190 0.44 16.78 20.28
CA LEU A 190 1.28 16.45 19.13
C LEU A 190 2.70 16.05 19.57
N ASP A 191 3.22 16.69 20.61
CA ASP A 191 4.53 16.39 21.19
C ASP A 191 4.55 14.99 21.84
N GLU A 192 3.51 14.65 22.62
CA GLU A 192 3.37 13.33 23.27
C GLU A 192 3.27 12.18 22.27
N LYS A 193 2.66 12.42 21.10
CA LYS A 193 2.52 11.42 20.04
C LYS A 193 3.76 11.26 19.16
N GLY A 194 4.81 12.07 19.37
CA GLY A 194 6.01 12.06 18.54
C GLY A 194 5.75 12.47 17.09
N GLN A 195 4.68 13.24 16.83
CA GLN A 195 4.20 13.60 15.49
C GLN A 195 4.80 14.92 14.95
N ARG A 196 5.92 15.38 15.54
CA ARG A 196 6.64 16.55 15.03
C ARG A 196 7.40 16.19 13.74
N ILE A 197 7.25 17.04 12.72
CA ILE A 197 8.08 17.08 11.52
C ILE A 197 9.24 18.06 11.76
#